data_AF-A0A6P5X9G0-F1
#
_entry.id   AF-A0A6P5X9G0-F1
#
_cell.length_a   1.000
_cell.length_b   1.000
_cell.length_c   1.000
_cell.angle_alpha   90.00
_cell.angle_beta   90.00
_cell.angle_gamma   90.00
#
_symmetry.space_group_name_H-M   'P 1'
#
loop_
_entity.id
_entity.type
_entity.pdbx_description
1 polymer ?
#
loop_
_entity_poly.entity_id
_entity_poly.type
_entity_poly.pdbx_seq_one_letter_code
_entity_poly.pdbx_strand_id
1 'polypeptide(L)'
;MKMAPSLVRLYEKMPEPKYVIAMGTCTIKGGMFSTDSYSTVQGVNKLIPVDVYLSGCPPKPEAVIDAITKLRKKISREIYEDRIRSQQGDRSPGGLLASVYHLTRIEYGVDQPEEVCIKVFAPRSNPRIPSVFWVWKSADFQERESYDMLGISYENHPRLKRILMPESWIGWPLRKDYIAPNFYEIQDAH
;
A
#
# COMPACT_ATOMS: atom_id res chain seq x y z
N MET A 1 -37.22 4.55 -14.76
CA MET A 1 -35.84 4.06 -14.99
C MET A 1 -35.74 2.56 -14.74
N LYS A 2 -35.93 1.70 -15.76
CA LYS A 2 -35.94 0.24 -15.56
C LYS A 2 -34.56 -0.38 -15.32
N MET A 3 -33.49 0.21 -15.86
CA MET A 3 -32.14 -0.38 -15.82
C MET A 3 -31.26 0.04 -14.64
N ALA A 4 -31.55 1.17 -13.99
CA ALA A 4 -30.71 1.70 -12.92
C ALA A 4 -30.45 0.69 -11.77
N PRO A 5 -31.45 -0.05 -11.26
CA PRO A 5 -31.22 -1.03 -10.19
C PRO A 5 -30.34 -2.21 -10.62
N SER A 6 -30.39 -2.60 -11.90
CA SER A 6 -29.56 -3.69 -12.42
C SER A 6 -28.11 -3.28 -12.56
N LEU A 7 -27.83 -2.03 -12.94
CA LEU A 7 -26.48 -1.48 -13.00
C LEU A 7 -25.83 -1.42 -11.61
N VAL A 8 -26.56 -0.92 -10.61
CA VAL A 8 -26.06 -0.83 -9.22
C VAL A 8 -25.74 -2.22 -8.69
N ARG A 9 -26.63 -3.20 -8.90
CA ARG A 9 -26.40 -4.59 -8.48
C ARG A 9 -25.18 -5.23 -9.14
N LEU A 10 -24.89 -4.91 -10.41
CA LEU A 10 -23.68 -5.39 -11.08
C LEU A 10 -22.42 -4.78 -10.44
N TYR A 11 -22.45 -3.47 -10.19
CA TYR A 11 -21.35 -2.75 -9.57
C TYR A 11 -21.04 -3.23 -8.14
N GLU A 12 -22.07 -3.54 -7.35
CA GLU A 12 -21.92 -4.08 -5.99
C GLU A 12 -21.31 -5.48 -5.98
N LYS A 13 -21.63 -6.32 -6.98
CA LYS A 13 -21.09 -7.68 -7.10
C LYS A 13 -19.64 -7.74 -7.58
N MET A 14 -19.07 -6.65 -8.07
CA MET A 14 -17.67 -6.61 -8.49
C MET A 14 -16.73 -6.54 -7.27
N PRO A 15 -15.66 -7.36 -7.23
CA PRO A 15 -14.66 -7.33 -6.16
C PRO A 15 -13.85 -6.03 -6.18
N GLU A 16 -13.29 -5.64 -5.03
CA GLU A 16 -12.32 -4.54 -4.94
C GLU A 16 -10.90 -5.02 -5.31
N PRO A 17 -10.06 -4.17 -5.95
CA PRO A 17 -10.31 -2.80 -6.40
C PRO A 17 -11.11 -2.72 -7.72
N LYS A 18 -12.05 -1.76 -7.81
CA LYS A 18 -12.90 -1.54 -9.00
C LYS A 18 -12.86 -0.09 -9.47
N TYR A 19 -12.90 0.09 -10.79
CA TYR A 19 -12.82 1.40 -11.44
C TYR A 19 -13.89 1.56 -12.52
N VAL A 20 -14.43 2.76 -12.65
CA VAL A 20 -15.53 3.08 -13.57
C VAL A 20 -15.14 4.19 -14.53
N ILE A 21 -15.24 3.91 -15.83
CA ILE A 21 -15.08 4.90 -16.89
C ILE A 21 -16.47 5.22 -17.47
N ALA A 22 -16.90 6.48 -17.37
CA ALA A 22 -18.13 6.94 -18.00
C ALA A 22 -17.82 7.49 -19.39
N MET A 23 -18.30 6.81 -20.44
CA MET A 23 -18.09 7.20 -21.83
C MET A 23 -19.34 7.82 -22.45
N GLY A 24 -19.16 9.00 -23.02
CA GLY A 24 -20.12 9.69 -23.86
C GLY A 24 -21.09 10.60 -23.14
N THR A 25 -21.62 11.58 -23.87
CA THR A 25 -22.52 12.61 -23.35
C THR A 25 -23.80 12.03 -22.76
N CYS A 26 -24.32 10.95 -23.36
CA CYS A 26 -25.47 10.18 -22.87
C CYS A 26 -25.24 9.65 -21.46
N THR A 27 -24.08 9.07 -21.18
CA THR A 27 -23.76 8.47 -19.87
C THR A 27 -23.46 9.52 -18.80
N ILE A 28 -22.81 10.62 -19.19
CA ILE A 28 -22.30 11.63 -18.24
C ILE A 28 -23.39 12.62 -17.83
N LYS A 29 -24.24 13.08 -18.77
CA LYS A 29 -25.27 14.10 -18.50
C LYS A 29 -26.69 13.69 -18.90
N GLY A 30 -26.89 12.51 -19.48
CA GLY A 30 -28.18 12.11 -20.07
C GLY A 30 -28.31 12.44 -21.56
N GLY A 31 -27.28 13.05 -22.15
CA GLY A 31 -27.20 13.34 -23.58
C GLY A 31 -28.29 14.30 -24.06
N MET A 32 -28.76 14.10 -25.29
CA MET A 32 -29.79 14.94 -25.92
C MET A 32 -31.14 14.89 -25.20
N PHE A 33 -31.38 13.86 -24.39
CA PHE A 33 -32.66 13.64 -23.72
C PHE A 33 -32.67 14.11 -22.26
N SER A 34 -31.61 14.79 -21.81
CA SER A 34 -31.45 15.19 -20.40
C SER A 34 -32.49 16.21 -19.92
N THR A 35 -33.04 17.01 -20.83
CA THR A 35 -34.03 18.06 -20.53
C THR A 35 -35.47 17.56 -20.67
N ASP A 36 -35.75 16.72 -21.68
CA ASP A 36 -37.14 16.43 -22.10
C ASP A 36 -37.64 15.03 -21.70
N SER A 37 -36.80 14.18 -21.10
CA SER A 37 -37.20 12.79 -20.80
C SER A 37 -37.10 12.43 -19.31
N TYR A 38 -38.24 12.02 -18.72
CA TYR A 38 -38.31 11.44 -17.36
C TYR A 38 -37.71 10.03 -17.27
N SER A 39 -37.44 9.41 -18.43
CA SER A 39 -36.97 8.04 -18.51
C SER A 39 -35.46 7.90 -18.40
N THR A 40 -34.70 8.99 -18.57
CA THR A 40 -33.24 8.99 -18.55
C THR A 40 -32.68 9.49 -17.23
N VAL A 41 -31.57 8.91 -16.79
CA VAL A 41 -30.83 9.38 -15.61
C VAL A 41 -29.95 10.54 -16.07
N GLN A 42 -30.04 11.68 -15.37
CA GLN A 42 -29.15 12.83 -15.58
C GLN A 42 -27.76 12.56 -14.99
N GLY A 43 -27.05 11.63 -15.64
CA GLY A 43 -25.67 11.25 -15.32
C GLY A 43 -25.55 10.02 -14.43
N VAL A 44 -24.67 9.10 -14.84
CA VAL A 44 -24.39 7.85 -14.12
C VAL A 44 -23.77 8.07 -12.73
N ASN A 45 -23.15 9.23 -12.51
CA ASN A 45 -22.51 9.61 -11.24
C ASN A 45 -23.50 9.68 -10.06
N LYS A 46 -24.81 9.77 -10.33
CA LYS A 46 -25.86 9.70 -9.30
C LYS A 46 -26.11 8.28 -8.79
N LEU A 47 -25.67 7.26 -9.53
CA LEU A 47 -25.90 5.84 -9.22
C LEU A 47 -24.65 5.14 -8.73
N ILE A 48 -23.52 5.36 -9.40
CA ILE A 48 -22.24 4.73 -9.08
C ILE A 48 -21.12 5.78 -9.18
N PRO A 49 -20.05 5.67 -8.37
CA PRO A 49 -18.92 6.57 -8.47
C PRO A 49 -18.19 6.37 -9.81
N VAL A 50 -17.78 7.47 -10.43
CA VAL A 50 -17.06 7.47 -11.71
C VAL A 50 -15.64 7.99 -11.50
N ASP A 51 -14.65 7.26 -11.98
CA ASP A 51 -13.24 7.62 -11.86
C ASP A 51 -12.76 8.51 -13.00
N VAL A 52 -13.16 8.20 -14.22
CA VAL A 52 -12.72 8.89 -15.44
C VAL A 52 -13.91 9.17 -16.34
N TYR A 53 -14.01 10.41 -16.79
CA TYR A 53 -15.03 10.89 -17.72
C TYR A 53 -14.43 11.03 -19.12
N LEU A 54 -15.06 10.40 -20.10
CA LEU A 54 -14.69 10.49 -21.51
C LEU A 54 -15.82 11.16 -22.29
N SER A 55 -15.61 12.41 -22.71
CA SER A 55 -16.57 13.15 -23.54
C SER A 55 -16.44 12.80 -25.02
N GLY A 56 -17.57 12.71 -25.71
CA GLY A 56 -17.63 12.43 -27.15
C GLY A 56 -18.86 11.61 -27.54
N CYS A 57 -19.38 11.82 -28.75
CA CYS A 57 -20.50 11.04 -29.28
C CYS A 57 -20.38 10.94 -30.82
N PRO A 58 -19.58 10.01 -31.37
CA PRO A 58 -18.72 9.05 -30.67
C PRO A 58 -17.40 9.68 -30.19
N PRO A 59 -16.77 9.14 -29.13
CA PRO A 59 -15.45 9.59 -28.71
C PRO A 59 -14.38 9.18 -29.73
N LYS A 60 -13.38 10.04 -29.93
CA LYS A 60 -12.26 9.74 -30.81
C LYS A 60 -11.37 8.63 -30.21
N PRO A 61 -10.70 7.80 -31.03
CA PRO A 61 -9.82 6.73 -30.54
C PRO A 61 -8.74 7.24 -29.58
N GLU A 62 -8.18 8.41 -29.85
CA GLU A 62 -7.12 9.02 -29.04
C GLU A 62 -7.63 9.38 -27.64
N ALA A 63 -8.90 9.81 -27.53
CA ALA A 63 -9.51 10.15 -26.26
C ALA A 63 -9.75 8.91 -25.39
N VAL A 64 -10.03 7.76 -26.00
CA VAL A 64 -10.15 6.47 -25.29
C VAL A 64 -8.79 6.06 -24.72
N ILE A 65 -7.73 6.16 -25.51
CA ILE A 65 -6.35 5.83 -25.08
C ILE A 65 -5.91 6.75 -23.93
N ASP A 66 -6.19 8.04 -24.02
CA ASP A 66 -5.89 9.00 -22.96
C ASP A 66 -6.67 8.68 -21.66
N ALA A 67 -7.95 8.32 -21.76
CA ALA A 67 -8.76 7.92 -20.61
C ALA A 67 -8.20 6.69 -19.90
N ILE A 68 -7.80 5.66 -20.66
CA ILE A 68 -7.17 4.45 -20.11
C ILE A 68 -5.82 4.81 -19.46
N THR A 69 -5.03 5.68 -20.09
CA THR A 69 -3.73 6.11 -19.57
C THR A 69 -3.89 6.90 -18.26
N LYS A 70 -4.89 7.79 -18.18
CA LYS A 70 -5.25 8.50 -16.94
C LYS A 70 -5.67 7.54 -15.83
N LEU A 71 -6.45 6.51 -16.17
CA LEU A 71 -6.85 5.50 -15.20
C LEU A 71 -5.63 4.73 -14.67
N ARG A 72 -4.74 4.26 -15.55
CA ARG A 72 -3.50 3.58 -15.13
C ARG A 72 -2.64 4.46 -14.21
N LYS A 73 -2.51 5.75 -14.51
CA LYS A 73 -1.79 6.71 -13.65
C LYS A 73 -2.45 6.85 -12.27
N LYS A 74 -3.78 6.92 -12.21
CA LYS A 74 -4.53 7.00 -10.94
C LYS A 74 -4.27 5.77 -10.07
N ILE A 75 -4.38 4.57 -10.64
CA ILE A 75 -4.10 3.29 -9.98
C ILE A 75 -2.67 3.27 -9.43
N SER A 76 -1.69 3.64 -10.26
CA SER A 76 -0.29 3.64 -9.85
C SER A 76 0.00 4.59 -8.69
N ARG A 77 -0.71 5.74 -8.65
CA ARG A 77 -0.59 6.72 -7.57
C ARG A 77 -1.22 6.23 -6.27
N GLU A 78 -2.40 5.60 -6.33
CA GLU A 78 -3.03 4.99 -5.15
C GLU A 78 -2.11 3.94 -4.51
N ILE A 79 -1.56 3.03 -5.31
CA ILE A 79 -0.58 2.02 -4.86
C ILE A 79 0.68 2.68 -4.28
N TYR A 80 1.12 3.82 -4.83
CA TYR A 80 2.27 4.56 -4.34
C TYR A 80 1.97 5.28 -3.02
N GLU A 81 0.81 5.93 -2.88
CA GLU A 81 0.37 6.61 -1.67
C GLU A 81 0.16 5.62 -0.52
N ASP A 82 -0.41 4.43 -0.79
CA ASP A 82 -0.53 3.36 0.21
C ASP A 82 0.85 2.87 0.68
N ARG A 83 1.81 2.74 -0.25
CA ARG A 83 3.22 2.44 0.09
C ARG A 83 3.84 3.54 0.95
N ILE A 84 3.62 4.81 0.62
CA ILE A 84 4.15 5.97 1.37
C ILE A 84 3.54 6.10 2.75
N ARG A 85 2.21 6.09 2.91
CA ARG A 85 1.56 6.22 4.23
C ARG A 85 2.10 5.18 5.20
N SER A 86 2.30 3.99 4.67
CA SER A 86 2.85 2.88 5.40
C SER A 86 4.36 3.04 5.73
N GLN A 87 5.11 3.81 4.94
CA GLN A 87 6.49 4.21 5.25
C GLN A 87 6.59 5.45 6.16
N GLN A 88 5.53 6.25 6.25
CA GLN A 88 5.56 7.55 6.94
C GLN A 88 5.45 7.42 8.47
N GLY A 89 4.87 6.33 8.98
CA GLY A 89 4.86 6.00 10.41
C GLY A 89 6.26 5.84 11.02
N ASP A 90 7.26 5.51 10.19
CA ASP A 90 8.63 5.19 10.59
C ASP A 90 9.57 6.42 10.57
N ARG A 91 9.14 7.56 9.99
CA ARG A 91 10.01 8.71 9.69
C ARG A 91 10.08 9.80 10.77
N SER A 92 9.15 9.84 11.72
CA SER A 92 9.18 10.84 12.80
C SER A 92 9.90 10.30 14.06
N PRO A 93 10.75 11.09 14.72
CA PRO A 93 11.23 10.77 16.06
C PRO A 93 10.02 10.66 17.00
N GLY A 94 9.69 9.43 17.42
CA GLY A 94 8.48 9.13 18.20
C GLY A 94 7.35 8.40 17.45
N GLY A 95 7.49 8.15 16.14
CA GLY A 95 6.53 7.35 15.36
C GLY A 95 6.51 5.86 15.71
N LEU A 96 5.56 5.11 15.15
CA LEU A 96 5.50 3.65 15.32
C LEU A 96 6.71 2.99 14.64
N LEU A 97 7.27 1.94 15.26
CA LEU A 97 8.23 1.08 14.57
C LEU A 97 7.46 0.15 13.63
N ALA A 98 8.01 -0.13 12.46
CA ALA A 98 7.41 -1.08 11.51
C ALA A 98 8.36 -2.25 11.27
N SER A 99 7.86 -3.48 11.44
CA SER A 99 8.51 -4.68 10.91
C SER A 99 7.84 -5.04 9.58
N VAL A 100 8.63 -5.10 8.52
CA VAL A 100 8.15 -5.26 7.14
C VAL A 100 8.61 -6.62 6.60
N TYR A 101 7.65 -7.45 6.19
CA TYR A 101 7.89 -8.75 5.58
C TYR A 101 7.51 -8.69 4.11
N HIS A 102 8.49 -8.93 3.24
CA HIS A 102 8.27 -9.08 1.80
C HIS A 102 8.22 -10.57 1.48
N LEU A 103 7.07 -11.04 1.00
CA LEU A 103 6.83 -12.42 0.62
C LEU A 103 6.60 -12.47 -0.89
N THR A 104 7.40 -13.28 -1.59
CA THR A 104 7.28 -13.46 -3.03
C THR A 104 6.90 -14.90 -3.33
N ARG A 105 5.85 -15.11 -4.12
CA ARG A 105 5.47 -16.42 -4.63
C ARG A 105 6.43 -16.80 -5.76
N ILE A 106 7.18 -17.89 -5.56
CA ILE A 106 8.16 -18.36 -6.53
C ILE A 106 7.53 -19.49 -7.36
N GLU A 107 7.35 -19.25 -8.66
CA GLU A 107 6.89 -20.25 -9.63
C GLU A 107 7.78 -20.25 -10.87
N TYR A 108 8.04 -21.44 -11.41
CA TYR A 108 8.86 -21.60 -12.61
C TYR A 108 8.08 -21.16 -13.86
N GLY A 109 8.70 -20.32 -14.70
CA GLY A 109 8.13 -19.90 -15.99
C GLY A 109 7.23 -18.66 -15.94
N VAL A 110 7.27 -17.89 -14.85
CA VAL A 110 6.51 -16.63 -14.71
C VAL A 110 7.48 -15.44 -14.72
N ASP A 111 7.29 -14.50 -15.65
CA ASP A 111 8.11 -13.28 -15.76
C ASP A 111 7.82 -12.23 -14.67
N GLN A 112 6.65 -12.28 -14.04
CA GLN A 112 6.23 -11.36 -12.98
C GLN A 112 5.69 -12.14 -11.77
N PRO A 113 6.51 -12.40 -10.75
CA PRO A 113 6.07 -13.12 -9.57
C PRO A 113 5.09 -12.28 -8.74
N GLU A 114 4.13 -12.94 -8.10
CA GLU A 114 3.19 -12.29 -7.19
C GLU A 114 3.90 -11.97 -5.87
N GLU A 115 3.87 -10.71 -5.44
CA GLU A 115 4.50 -10.24 -4.22
C GLU A 115 3.48 -9.67 -3.23
N VAL A 116 3.63 -10.03 -1.96
CA VAL A 116 2.83 -9.52 -0.85
C VAL A 116 3.77 -8.89 0.17
N CYS A 117 3.49 -7.65 0.55
CA CYS A 117 4.22 -6.94 1.60
C CYS A 117 3.33 -6.81 2.83
N ILE A 118 3.71 -7.45 3.94
CA ILE A 118 3.03 -7.37 5.22
C ILE A 118 3.80 -6.41 6.11
N LYS A 119 3.10 -5.46 6.71
CA LYS A 119 3.71 -4.45 7.58
C LYS A 119 3.03 -4.46 8.93
N VAL A 120 3.82 -4.75 9.95
CA VAL A 120 3.35 -4.84 11.33
C VAL A 120 3.88 -3.63 12.08
N PHE A 121 2.98 -2.81 12.60
CA PHE A 121 3.33 -1.64 13.39
C PHE A 121 3.37 -1.99 14.87
N ALA A 122 4.40 -1.55 15.57
CA ALA A 122 4.58 -1.72 17.00
C ALA A 122 4.88 -0.38 17.69
N PRO A 123 4.33 -0.15 18.89
CA PRO A 123 4.59 1.08 19.64
C PRO A 123 6.05 1.11 20.14
N ARG A 124 6.68 2.29 20.12
CA ARG A 124 8.07 2.46 20.59
C ARG A 124 8.28 2.18 22.08
N SER A 125 7.26 2.40 22.92
CA SER A 125 7.34 2.17 24.37
C SER A 125 7.45 0.69 24.73
N ASN A 126 6.81 -0.19 23.96
CA ASN A 126 6.86 -1.64 24.15
C ASN A 126 6.74 -2.36 22.79
N PRO A 127 7.80 -2.36 21.97
CA PRO A 127 7.75 -2.89 20.61
C PRO A 127 7.82 -4.43 20.64
N ARG A 128 6.65 -5.06 20.79
CA ARG A 128 6.49 -6.52 20.79
C ARG A 128 5.72 -6.96 19.56
N ILE A 129 6.24 -7.96 18.86
CA ILE A 129 5.64 -8.55 17.66
C ILE A 129 5.76 -10.08 17.78
N PRO A 130 4.76 -10.89 17.39
CA PRO A 130 4.94 -12.33 17.32
C PRO A 130 5.98 -12.73 16.26
N SER A 131 6.90 -13.63 16.61
CA SER A 131 7.88 -14.18 15.67
C SER A 131 7.21 -15.03 14.60
N VAL A 132 7.67 -14.90 13.35
CA VAL A 132 7.26 -15.75 12.22
C VAL A 132 8.25 -16.90 11.97
N PHE A 133 9.26 -17.07 12.83
CA PHE A 133 10.24 -18.17 12.75
C PHE A 133 9.62 -19.58 12.65
N TRP A 134 8.46 -19.78 13.27
CA TRP A 134 7.77 -21.07 13.22
C TRP A 134 7.12 -21.36 11.86
N VAL A 135 6.85 -20.32 11.07
CA VAL A 135 6.35 -20.41 9.70
C VAL A 135 7.52 -20.44 8.71
N TRP A 136 8.42 -19.45 8.79
CA TRP A 136 9.59 -19.33 7.91
C TRP A 136 10.88 -19.34 8.73
N LYS A 137 11.65 -20.42 8.63
CA LYS A 137 12.93 -20.56 9.35
C LYS A 137 13.98 -19.53 8.93
N SER A 138 13.87 -19.00 7.72
CA SER A 138 14.73 -17.91 7.21
C SER A 138 14.60 -16.61 8.00
N ALA A 139 13.51 -16.43 8.77
CA ALA A 139 13.28 -15.23 9.56
C ALA A 139 14.22 -15.10 10.77
N ASP A 140 14.93 -16.16 11.19
CA ASP A 140 15.80 -16.17 12.39
C ASP A 140 16.78 -14.98 12.40
N PHE A 141 17.62 -14.86 11.36
CA PHE A 141 18.61 -13.79 11.29
C PHE A 141 17.99 -12.41 11.12
N GLN A 142 16.90 -12.29 10.35
CA GLN A 142 16.24 -11.03 10.04
C GLN A 142 15.53 -10.44 11.28
N GLU A 143 14.86 -11.29 12.07
CA GLU A 143 14.23 -10.88 13.32
C GLU A 143 15.28 -10.53 14.39
N ARG A 144 16.41 -11.25 14.43
CA ARG A 144 17.52 -10.92 15.34
C ARG A 144 18.23 -9.63 14.96
N GLU A 145 18.40 -9.35 13.67
CA GLU A 145 18.90 -8.06 13.17
C GLU A 145 17.97 -6.91 13.56
N SER A 146 16.66 -7.11 13.32
CA SER A 146 15.63 -6.12 13.68
C SER A 146 15.59 -5.85 15.18
N TYR A 147 15.80 -6.88 16.00
CA TYR A 147 16.00 -6.73 17.43
C TYR A 147 17.26 -5.93 17.75
N ASP A 148 18.42 -6.31 17.19
CA ASP A 148 19.71 -5.69 17.50
C ASP A 148 19.81 -4.21 17.07
N MET A 149 19.16 -3.85 15.96
CA MET A 149 19.27 -2.52 15.37
C MET A 149 18.15 -1.57 15.79
N LEU A 150 16.92 -2.06 15.85
CA LEU A 150 15.71 -1.25 16.11
C LEU A 150 15.08 -1.56 17.46
N GLY A 151 15.51 -2.61 18.17
CA GLY A 151 14.96 -3.00 19.46
C GLY A 151 13.55 -3.55 19.41
N ILE A 152 13.12 -4.12 18.27
CA ILE A 152 11.83 -4.80 18.16
C ILE A 152 11.97 -6.20 18.77
N SER A 153 11.18 -6.50 19.79
CA SER A 153 11.18 -7.80 20.45
C SER A 153 10.20 -8.76 19.81
N TYR A 154 10.69 -9.97 19.51
CA TYR A 154 9.91 -11.02 18.86
C TYR A 154 9.49 -12.10 19.86
N GLU A 155 8.19 -12.24 20.09
CA GLU A 155 7.64 -13.24 21.00
C GLU A 155 7.75 -14.64 20.39
N ASN A 156 8.06 -15.64 21.22
CA ASN A 156 8.26 -17.04 20.83
C ASN A 156 9.44 -17.32 19.89
N HIS A 157 10.39 -16.38 19.76
CA HIS A 157 11.62 -16.61 19.01
C HIS A 157 12.59 -17.52 19.81
N PRO A 158 13.19 -18.57 19.22
CA PRO A 158 14.00 -19.55 19.95
C PRO A 158 15.30 -18.99 20.56
N ARG A 159 15.88 -17.95 19.94
CA ARG A 159 17.14 -17.34 20.39
C ARG A 159 17.21 -15.86 20.02
N LEU A 160 16.44 -15.03 20.73
CA LEU A 160 16.49 -13.58 20.53
C LEU A 160 17.71 -12.98 21.24
N LYS A 161 18.82 -12.85 20.51
CA LYS A 161 20.06 -12.22 20.97
C LYS A 161 20.63 -11.32 19.87
N ARG A 162 21.40 -10.31 20.28
CA ARG A 162 22.19 -9.46 19.36
C ARG A 162 23.08 -10.33 18.46
N ILE A 163 23.31 -9.86 17.24
CA ILE A 163 24.11 -10.59 16.23
C ILE A 163 25.18 -9.73 15.58
N LEU A 164 24.89 -8.45 15.36
CA LEU A 164 25.78 -7.49 14.71
C LEU A 164 26.53 -6.68 15.74
N MET A 165 25.88 -6.31 16.85
CA MET A 165 26.49 -5.55 17.92
C MET A 165 27.02 -6.44 19.05
N PRO A 166 28.08 -6.01 19.75
CA PRO A 166 28.54 -6.67 20.96
C PRO A 166 27.40 -6.87 21.96
N GLU A 167 27.44 -7.98 22.72
CA GLU A 167 26.41 -8.27 23.72
C GLU A 167 26.33 -7.18 24.81
N SER A 168 27.43 -6.47 25.05
CA SER A 168 27.52 -5.34 25.99
C SER A 168 26.97 -4.01 25.44
N TRP A 169 26.56 -3.94 24.17
CA TRP A 169 26.11 -2.70 23.56
C TRP A 169 24.79 -2.21 24.16
N ILE A 170 24.73 -0.92 24.49
CA ILE A 170 23.57 -0.28 25.11
C ILE A 170 22.87 0.59 24.07
N GLY A 171 21.57 0.36 23.87
CA GLY A 171 20.75 1.08 22.91
C GLY A 171 20.65 0.42 21.53
N TRP A 172 20.03 1.14 20.60
CA TRP A 172 19.56 0.62 19.30
C TRP A 172 20.02 1.56 18.17
N PRO A 173 21.12 1.22 17.46
CA PRO A 173 21.81 2.16 16.57
C PRO A 173 20.96 2.75 15.43
N LEU A 174 20.03 2.00 14.86
CA LEU A 174 19.22 2.46 13.73
C LEU A 174 17.98 3.27 14.16
N ARG A 175 17.78 3.47 15.46
CA ARG A 175 16.75 4.38 15.94
C ARG A 175 17.14 5.83 15.72
N LYS A 176 16.19 6.65 15.27
CA LYS A 176 16.40 8.09 15.01
C LYS A 176 16.71 8.91 16.27
N ASP A 177 16.32 8.41 17.42
CA ASP A 177 16.54 8.95 18.77
C ASP A 177 17.81 8.41 19.44
N TYR A 178 18.57 7.55 18.77
CA TYR A 178 19.81 7.00 19.31
C TYR A 178 20.91 8.05 19.30
N ILE A 179 21.47 8.32 20.48
CA ILE A 179 22.65 9.16 20.64
C ILE A 179 23.85 8.21 20.70
N ALA A 180 24.72 8.28 19.70
CA ALA A 180 25.94 7.49 19.69
C ALA A 180 26.80 7.85 20.91
N PRO A 181 27.27 6.86 21.69
CA PRO A 181 28.18 7.14 22.79
C PRO A 181 29.49 7.72 22.26
N ASN A 182 30.10 8.61 23.03
CA ASN A 182 31.42 9.18 22.72
C ASN A 182 32.53 8.13 22.98
N PHE A 183 32.60 7.13 22.12
CA PHE A 183 33.70 6.17 22.08
C PHE A 183 34.94 6.84 21.50
N TYR A 184 36.11 6.53 22.07
CA TYR A 184 37.39 7.09 21.60
C TYR A 184 37.67 6.69 20.15
N GLU A 185 37.23 5.49 19.75
CA GLU A 185 37.42 4.91 18.42
C GLU A 185 36.55 5.53 17.31
N ILE A 186 35.50 6.28 17.68
CA ILE A 186 34.55 6.90 16.74
C ILE A 186 34.86 8.40 16.54
N GLN A 187 35.88 8.93 17.25
CA GLN A 187 36.30 10.32 17.10
C GLN A 187 37.10 10.51 15.80
N ASP A 188 36.98 11.69 15.21
CA ASP A 188 37.73 12.03 14.00
C ASP A 188 39.24 11.89 14.26
N ALA A 189 39.92 11.12 13.42
CA ALA A 189 41.36 11.00 13.44
C ALA A 189 41.97 12.32 12.94
N HIS A 190 42.36 13.18 13.88
CA HIS A 190 43.13 14.39 13.61
C HIS A 190 44.60 14.06 13.28
#